data_AF-A0A6N9TK97-F1
#
_entry.id   AF-A0A6N9TK97-F1
#
_cell.length_a   1.000
_cell.length_b   1.000
_cell.length_c   1.000
_cell.angle_alpha   90.00
_cell.angle_beta   90.00
_cell.angle_gamma   90.00
#
_symmetry.space_group_name_H-M   'P 1'
#
loop_
_entity.id
_entity.type
_entity.pdbx_description
1 polymer ?
#
loop_
_entity_poly.entity_id
_entity_poly.type
_entity_poly.pdbx_seq_one_letter_code
_entity_poly.pdbx_strand_id
1 'polypeptide(L)'
;MPPSKKKTRFEQKDRLPPGEAARRLRRLADDLEAGRIEVGREALDIGAPVFMETELKIKGAEVSCEITLKAPVAAPHGPPEPVAGAGGGGPEAKVLKKALAARWKSIKASLSAGRAPGAAEGPDFLELARRYEPHVQPDWAADWHACIRRAEACLQAASAGDIDAAEDAAAGVDRDIRRCHKRYK
;
A
#
# COMPACT_ATOMS: atom_id res chain seq x y z
N MET A 1 -19.61 -15.09 15.72
CA MET A 1 -18.48 -14.27 15.22
C MET A 1 -19.03 -12.92 14.77
N PRO A 2 -18.64 -11.80 15.39
CA PRO A 2 -19.09 -10.48 14.94
C PRO A 2 -18.47 -10.13 13.57
N PRO A 3 -19.23 -9.53 12.65
CA PRO A 3 -18.72 -9.15 11.34
C PRO A 3 -17.61 -8.10 11.47
N SER A 4 -16.45 -8.37 10.88
CA SER A 4 -15.36 -7.38 10.78
C SER A 4 -15.85 -6.18 9.96
N LYS A 5 -16.13 -5.06 10.64
CA LYS A 5 -16.49 -3.79 9.99
C LYS A 5 -15.36 -3.39 9.04
N LYS A 6 -15.62 -3.35 7.74
CA LYS A 6 -14.65 -2.93 6.72
C LYS A 6 -14.17 -1.51 7.06
N LYS A 7 -12.87 -1.33 7.25
CA LYS A 7 -12.26 0.00 7.40
C LYS A 7 -12.13 0.63 6.02
N THR A 8 -12.70 1.81 5.82
CA THR A 8 -12.57 2.58 4.59
C THR A 8 -11.29 3.42 4.67
N ARG A 9 -10.58 3.53 3.54
CA ARG A 9 -9.39 4.37 3.42
C ARG A 9 -9.72 5.58 2.57
N PHE A 10 -9.38 6.76 3.08
CA PHE A 10 -9.44 8.04 2.40
C PHE A 10 -8.02 8.56 2.26
N GLU A 11 -7.68 9.06 1.08
CA GLU A 11 -6.38 9.66 0.78
C GLU A 11 -6.65 10.95 0.03
N GLN A 12 -6.17 12.06 0.58
CA GLN A 12 -6.26 13.36 -0.06
C GLN A 12 -4.88 14.03 -0.07
N LYS A 13 -4.54 14.60 -1.22
CA LYS A 13 -3.26 15.26 -1.46
C LYS A 13 -3.50 16.62 -2.08
N ASP A 14 -3.21 17.66 -1.32
CA ASP A 14 -3.39 19.05 -1.73
C ASP A 14 -2.05 19.79 -1.73
N ARG A 15 -1.91 20.78 -2.62
CA ARG A 15 -0.86 21.80 -2.54
C ARG A 15 -1.55 23.13 -2.27
N LEU A 16 -1.20 23.75 -1.15
CA LEU A 16 -1.89 24.92 -0.65
C LEU A 16 -0.88 25.99 -0.21
N PRO A 17 -1.20 27.28 -0.36
CA PRO A 17 -0.48 28.33 0.34
C PRO A 17 -0.48 28.10 1.87
N PRO A 18 0.56 28.53 2.61
CA PRO A 18 0.68 28.26 4.05
C PRO A 18 -0.55 28.63 4.87
N GLY A 19 -1.17 29.78 4.59
CA GLY A 19 -2.39 30.23 5.29
C GLY A 19 -3.60 29.34 5.03
N GLU A 20 -3.73 28.77 3.83
CA GLU A 20 -4.79 27.82 3.49
C GLU A 20 -4.53 26.43 4.07
N ALA A 21 -3.28 25.97 4.04
CA ALA A 21 -2.89 24.72 4.69
C ALA A 21 -3.20 24.76 6.20
N ALA A 22 -2.87 25.86 6.88
CA ALA A 22 -3.18 26.04 8.30
C ALA A 22 -4.69 26.02 8.57
N ARG A 23 -5.49 26.71 7.75
CA ARG A 23 -6.96 26.68 7.87
C ARG A 23 -7.53 25.28 7.63
N ARG A 24 -6.99 24.55 6.66
CA ARG A 24 -7.43 23.19 6.34
C ARG A 24 -7.13 22.20 7.47
N LEU A 25 -5.94 22.27 8.06
CA LEU A 25 -5.58 21.42 9.20
C LEU A 25 -6.44 21.71 10.44
N ARG A 26 -6.82 22.97 10.68
CA ARG A 26 -7.77 23.31 11.76
C ARG A 26 -9.14 22.70 11.52
N ARG A 27 -9.69 22.85 10.31
CA ARG A 27 -10.98 22.24 9.95
C ARG A 27 -10.97 20.73 10.11
N LEU A 28 -9.88 20.07 9.69
CA LEU A 28 -9.73 18.63 9.90
C LEU A 28 -9.75 18.26 11.39
N ALA A 29 -9.13 19.06 12.25
CA ALA A 29 -9.16 18.83 13.69
C ALA A 29 -10.59 18.98 14.25
N ASP A 30 -11.30 20.04 13.87
CA ASP A 30 -12.70 20.28 14.27
C ASP A 30 -13.62 19.14 13.80
N ASP A 31 -13.42 18.66 12.57
CA ASP A 31 -14.14 17.53 11.98
C ASP A 31 -13.90 16.24 12.77
N LEU A 32 -12.64 15.90 13.03
CA LEU A 32 -12.26 14.72 13.82
C LEU A 32 -12.86 14.76 15.24
N GLU A 33 -12.88 15.93 15.88
CA GLU A 33 -13.52 16.14 17.18
C GLU A 33 -15.04 15.94 17.11
N ALA A 34 -15.67 16.40 16.03
CA ALA A 34 -17.09 16.18 15.76
C ALA A 34 -17.44 14.74 15.32
N GLY A 35 -16.44 13.86 15.13
CA GLY A 35 -16.66 12.48 14.69
C GLY A 35 -17.12 12.36 13.23
N ARG A 36 -16.86 13.39 12.41
CA ARG A 36 -17.18 13.40 10.98
C ARG A 36 -15.98 13.88 10.17
N ILE A 37 -15.93 13.61 8.88
CA ILE A 37 -14.91 14.20 8.01
C ILE A 37 -15.51 14.59 6.67
N GLU A 38 -15.15 15.79 6.19
CA GLU A 38 -15.48 16.20 4.83
C GLU A 38 -14.40 15.72 3.84
N VAL A 39 -14.78 14.87 2.90
CA VAL A 39 -13.94 14.43 1.78
C VAL A 39 -14.59 14.89 0.48
N GLY A 40 -14.00 15.90 -0.16
CA GLY A 40 -14.57 16.51 -1.36
C GLY A 40 -15.86 17.29 -1.04
N ARG A 41 -17.02 16.74 -1.43
CA ARG A 41 -18.35 17.30 -1.14
C ARG A 41 -19.19 16.43 -0.19
N GLU A 42 -18.62 15.34 0.30
CA GLU A 42 -19.33 14.37 1.14
C GLU A 42 -18.86 14.50 2.59
N ALA A 43 -19.82 14.58 3.51
CA ALA A 43 -19.58 14.47 4.94
C ALA A 43 -19.79 13.01 5.38
N LEU A 44 -18.81 12.44 6.07
CA LEU A 44 -18.81 11.03 6.44
C LEU A 44 -18.65 10.88 7.95
N ASP A 45 -19.50 10.08 8.58
CA ASP A 45 -19.37 9.72 9.99
C ASP A 45 -18.23 8.71 10.17
N ILE A 46 -17.27 9.05 11.03
CA ILE A 46 -16.10 8.22 11.30
C ILE A 46 -16.27 7.46 12.61
N GLY A 47 -16.21 6.14 12.53
CA GLY A 47 -16.23 5.27 13.71
C GLY A 47 -14.84 5.08 14.32
N ALA A 48 -14.78 4.73 15.60
CA ALA A 48 -13.54 4.27 16.23
C ALA A 48 -13.25 2.79 15.89
N PRO A 49 -11.96 2.37 15.78
CA PRO A 49 -10.75 3.17 15.89
C PRO A 49 -10.37 3.86 14.56
N VAL A 50 -9.85 5.09 14.67
CA VAL A 50 -9.36 5.89 13.54
C VAL A 50 -7.84 5.80 13.46
N PHE A 51 -7.31 5.59 12.25
CA PHE A 51 -5.88 5.69 11.96
C PHE A 51 -5.65 6.84 10.98
N MET A 52 -4.77 7.77 11.33
CA MET A 52 -4.45 8.92 10.51
C MET A 52 -2.93 8.98 10.27
N GLU A 53 -2.55 9.26 9.03
CA GLU A 53 -1.17 9.50 8.61
C GLU A 53 -1.15 10.84 7.87
N THR A 54 -0.31 11.77 8.30
CA THR A 54 -0.20 13.11 7.72
C THR A 54 1.24 13.36 7.31
N GLU A 55 1.46 13.73 6.05
CA GLU A 55 2.74 14.14 5.50
C GLU A 55 2.68 15.62 5.09
N LEU A 56 3.57 16.44 5.66
CA LEU A 56 3.68 17.87 5.35
C LEU A 56 5.05 18.16 4.74
N LYS A 57 5.06 18.80 3.57
CA LYS A 57 6.29 19.23 2.88
C LYS A 57 6.17 20.69 2.46
N ILE A 58 7.09 21.53 2.92
CA ILE A 58 7.18 22.93 2.50
C ILE A 58 8.11 23.01 1.29
N LYS A 59 7.66 23.63 0.20
CA LYS A 59 8.44 23.83 -1.03
C LYS A 59 8.28 25.27 -1.51
N GLY A 60 9.26 26.12 -1.21
CA GLY A 60 9.18 27.54 -1.53
C GLY A 60 8.02 28.21 -0.79
N ALA A 61 7.08 28.80 -1.53
CA ALA A 61 5.89 29.47 -1.00
C ALA A 61 4.67 28.54 -0.84
N GLU A 62 4.81 27.23 -1.08
CA GLU A 62 3.72 26.27 -1.01
C GLU A 62 3.95 25.23 0.09
N VAL A 63 2.84 24.73 0.64
CA VAL A 63 2.80 23.57 1.53
C VAL A 63 2.07 22.45 0.81
N SER A 64 2.77 21.35 0.56
CA SER A 64 2.17 20.08 0.15
C SER A 64 1.70 19.36 1.41
N CYS A 65 0.42 19.04 1.46
CA CYS A 65 -0.20 18.32 2.57
C CYS A 65 -0.86 17.06 2.03
N GLU A 66 -0.42 15.90 2.51
CA GLU A 66 -1.03 14.61 2.22
C GLU A 66 -1.60 14.04 3.51
N ILE A 67 -2.89 13.75 3.51
CA ILE A 67 -3.62 13.22 4.66
C ILE A 67 -4.23 11.89 4.22
N THR A 68 -3.84 10.81 4.90
CA THR A 68 -4.46 9.50 4.79
C THR A 68 -5.23 9.19 6.06
N LEU A 69 -6.54 8.96 5.93
CA LEU A 69 -7.41 8.52 7.01
C LEU A 69 -7.89 7.08 6.76
N LYS A 70 -7.90 6.26 7.79
CA LYS A 70 -8.50 4.92 7.77
C LYS A 70 -9.42 4.77 8.98
N ALA A 71 -10.72 4.73 8.72
CA ALA A 71 -11.73 4.56 9.76
C ALA A 71 -12.84 3.60 9.27
N PRO A 72 -13.48 2.82 10.16
CA PRO A 72 -14.78 2.25 9.87
C PRO A 72 -15.75 3.40 9.54
N VAL A 73 -16.36 3.36 8.36
CA VAL A 73 -17.39 4.33 7.97
C VAL A 73 -18.74 3.72 8.28
N ALA A 74 -19.59 4.45 8.99
CA ALA A 74 -20.98 4.05 9.12
C ALA A 74 -21.61 4.07 7.72
N ALA A 75 -22.25 2.98 7.31
CA ALA A 75 -22.78 2.88 5.96
C ALA A 75 -23.77 4.03 5.70
N PRO A 76 -23.61 4.81 4.61
CA PRO A 76 -24.68 5.68 4.16
C PRO A 76 -25.90 4.81 3.84
N HIS A 77 -27.08 5.21 4.31
CA HIS A 77 -28.33 4.54 4.00
C HIS A 77 -28.67 4.75 2.52
N GLY A 78 -28.14 3.88 1.66
CA GLY A 78 -28.45 3.85 0.23
C GLY A 78 -28.41 2.41 -0.29
N PRO A 79 -29.33 2.03 -1.20
CA PRO A 79 -29.38 0.68 -1.75
C PRO A 79 -28.08 0.36 -2.51
N PRO A 80 -27.60 -0.89 -2.48
CA PRO A 80 -26.31 -1.23 -3.06
C PRO A 80 -26.33 -1.09 -4.59
N GLU A 81 -25.60 -0.11 -5.11
CA GLU A 81 -25.22 -0.08 -6.52
C GLU A 81 -24.16 -1.14 -6.82
N PRO A 82 -24.16 -1.73 -8.03
CA PRO A 82 -23.22 -2.77 -8.41
C PRO A 82 -21.87 -2.11 -8.73
N VAL A 83 -20.89 -2.26 -7.84
CA VAL A 83 -19.54 -1.76 -8.09
C VAL A 83 -18.83 -2.69 -9.08
N ALA A 84 -18.97 -2.37 -10.37
CA ALA A 84 -18.09 -2.86 -11.43
C ALA A 84 -16.69 -2.29 -11.20
N GLY A 85 -15.81 -3.11 -10.63
CA GLY A 85 -14.38 -2.83 -10.52
C GLY A 85 -13.60 -4.08 -10.90
N ALA A 86 -13.17 -4.14 -12.16
CA ALA A 86 -12.29 -5.16 -12.68
C ALA A 86 -10.95 -5.13 -11.94
N GLY A 87 -10.84 -5.93 -10.87
CA GLY A 87 -9.63 -6.13 -10.09
C GLY A 87 -9.60 -7.57 -9.64
N GLY A 88 -9.22 -8.46 -10.56
CA GLY A 88 -9.25 -9.91 -10.37
C GLY A 88 -8.55 -10.34 -9.08
N GLY A 89 -9.30 -11.00 -8.21
CA GLY A 89 -8.82 -11.58 -6.97
C GLY A 89 -9.80 -11.33 -5.83
N GLY A 90 -10.43 -12.39 -5.33
CA GLY A 90 -11.28 -12.34 -4.14
C GLY A 90 -10.53 -11.82 -2.89
N PRO A 91 -11.21 -11.72 -1.74
CA PRO A 91 -10.64 -11.20 -0.50
C PRO A 91 -9.27 -11.78 -0.13
N GLU A 92 -9.03 -13.06 -0.41
CA GLU A 92 -7.76 -13.76 -0.17
C GLU A 92 -6.61 -13.21 -1.01
N ALA A 93 -6.79 -13.01 -2.33
CA ALA A 93 -5.77 -12.44 -3.21
C ALA A 93 -5.30 -11.06 -2.72
N LYS A 94 -6.23 -10.24 -2.22
CA LYS A 94 -5.90 -8.92 -1.65
C LYS A 94 -5.07 -9.04 -0.37
N VAL A 95 -5.33 -10.03 0.47
CA VAL A 95 -4.55 -10.30 1.69
C VAL A 95 -3.15 -10.78 1.32
N LEU A 96 -3.03 -11.75 0.43
CA LEU A 96 -1.76 -12.30 -0.05
C LEU A 96 -0.89 -11.23 -0.71
N LYS A 97 -1.45 -10.42 -1.62
CA LYS A 97 -0.74 -9.29 -2.24
C LYS A 97 -0.18 -8.30 -1.22
N LYS A 98 -0.94 -7.98 -0.17
CA LYS A 98 -0.47 -7.10 0.91
C LYS A 98 0.65 -7.75 1.73
N ALA A 99 0.52 -9.03 2.05
CA ALA A 99 1.54 -9.78 2.77
C ALA A 99 2.86 -9.84 1.97
N LEU A 100 2.78 -10.13 0.66
CA LEU A 100 3.91 -10.07 -0.27
C LEU A 100 4.60 -8.71 -0.27
N ALA A 101 3.82 -7.62 -0.43
CA ALA A 101 4.37 -6.27 -0.44
C ALA A 101 5.04 -5.90 0.89
N ALA A 102 4.44 -6.27 2.02
CA ALA A 102 5.02 -6.04 3.34
C ALA A 102 6.32 -6.83 3.55
N ARG A 103 6.33 -8.12 3.17
CA ARG A 103 7.51 -8.97 3.28
C ARG A 103 8.65 -8.48 2.38
N TRP A 104 8.35 -8.11 1.14
CA TRP A 104 9.32 -7.53 0.22
C TRP A 104 9.92 -6.23 0.76
N LYS A 105 9.11 -5.37 1.39
CA LYS A 105 9.59 -4.15 2.04
C LYS A 105 10.58 -4.45 3.17
N SER A 106 10.32 -5.50 3.97
CA SER A 106 11.23 -5.97 5.03
C SER A 106 12.58 -6.42 4.47
N ILE A 107 12.55 -7.30 3.45
CA ILE A 107 13.74 -7.79 2.74
C ILE A 107 14.61 -6.62 2.24
N LYS A 108 13.98 -5.66 1.55
CA LYS A 108 14.71 -4.47 1.06
C LYS A 108 15.30 -3.62 2.17
N ALA A 109 14.61 -3.49 3.30
CA ALA A 109 15.13 -2.75 4.44
C ALA A 109 16.40 -3.41 5.01
N SER A 110 16.42 -4.74 5.12
CA SER A 110 17.61 -5.50 5.52
C SER A 110 18.77 -5.27 4.56
N LEU A 111 18.53 -5.41 3.25
CA LEU A 111 19.55 -5.21 2.21
C LEU A 111 20.13 -3.79 2.25
N SER A 112 19.26 -2.76 2.30
CA SER A 112 19.68 -1.36 2.41
C SER A 112 20.48 -1.01 3.67
N ALA A 113 20.42 -1.88 4.69
CA ALA A 113 21.21 -1.76 5.91
C ALA A 113 22.53 -2.55 5.83
N GLY A 114 22.91 -3.06 4.65
CA GLY A 114 24.10 -3.88 4.45
C GLY A 114 23.99 -5.28 5.06
N ARG A 115 22.76 -5.80 5.26
CA ARG A 115 22.53 -7.08 5.95
C ARG A 115 21.68 -8.03 5.11
N ALA A 116 21.99 -9.31 5.21
CA ALA A 116 21.11 -10.35 4.68
C ALA A 116 19.74 -10.29 5.40
N PRO A 117 18.63 -10.56 4.68
CA PRO A 117 17.33 -10.80 5.32
C PRO A 117 17.40 -11.94 6.34
N GLY A 118 16.50 -11.94 7.32
CA GLY A 118 16.42 -13.03 8.29
C GLY A 118 16.20 -14.38 7.61
N ALA A 119 16.69 -15.47 8.21
CA ALA A 119 16.69 -16.81 7.61
C ALA A 119 15.29 -17.30 7.14
N ALA A 120 14.23 -16.86 7.81
CA ALA A 120 12.84 -17.18 7.44
C ALA A 120 12.23 -16.20 6.41
N GLU A 121 12.78 -14.99 6.23
CA GLU A 121 12.14 -13.96 5.41
C GLU A 121 12.08 -14.33 3.92
N GLY A 122 13.14 -14.95 3.40
CA GLY A 122 13.17 -15.45 2.02
C GLY A 122 12.16 -16.57 1.77
N PRO A 123 12.21 -17.68 2.54
CA PRO A 123 11.22 -18.75 2.46
C PRO A 123 9.77 -18.26 2.62
N ASP A 124 9.51 -17.38 3.58
CA ASP A 124 8.18 -16.80 3.80
C ASP A 124 7.69 -16.01 2.57
N PHE A 125 8.57 -15.24 1.93
CA PHE A 125 8.23 -14.48 0.73
C PHE A 125 7.87 -15.41 -0.44
N LEU A 126 8.66 -16.47 -0.66
CA LEU A 126 8.43 -17.41 -1.75
C LEU A 126 7.16 -18.25 -1.53
N GLU A 127 6.86 -18.62 -0.28
CA GLU A 127 5.61 -19.29 0.05
C GLU A 127 4.39 -18.39 -0.20
N LEU A 128 4.47 -17.11 0.19
CA LEU A 128 3.43 -16.14 -0.15
C LEU A 128 3.25 -15.98 -1.66
N ALA A 129 4.35 -16.02 -2.44
CA ALA A 129 4.29 -15.91 -3.89
C ALA A 129 3.61 -17.13 -4.52
N ARG A 130 3.95 -18.35 -4.07
CA ARG A 130 3.30 -19.59 -4.51
C ARG A 130 1.80 -19.59 -4.20
N ARG A 131 1.41 -19.12 -3.02
CA ARG A 131 -0.01 -19.00 -2.65
C ARG A 131 -0.76 -17.96 -3.48
N TYR A 132 -0.06 -16.92 -3.98
CA TYR A 132 -0.66 -15.90 -4.83
C TYR A 132 -0.74 -16.30 -6.30
N GLU A 133 0.08 -17.26 -6.75
CA GLU A 133 0.14 -17.76 -8.13
C GLU A 133 -1.24 -18.06 -8.77
N PRO A 134 -2.20 -18.73 -8.10
CA PRO A 134 -3.51 -19.01 -8.69
C PRO A 134 -4.36 -17.77 -8.98
N HIS A 135 -3.98 -16.59 -8.47
CA HIS A 135 -4.66 -15.32 -8.68
C HIS A 135 -4.03 -14.46 -9.77
N VAL A 136 -2.92 -14.91 -10.36
CA VAL A 136 -2.23 -14.24 -11.45
C VAL A 136 -3.05 -14.41 -12.73
N GLN A 137 -3.33 -13.31 -13.43
CA GLN A 137 -4.10 -13.39 -14.67
C GLN A 137 -3.17 -13.66 -15.87
N PRO A 138 -3.67 -14.33 -16.92
CA PRO A 138 -2.87 -14.67 -18.10
C PRO A 138 -2.12 -13.48 -18.71
N ASP A 139 -2.78 -12.31 -18.78
CA ASP A 139 -2.25 -11.10 -19.41
C ASP A 139 -0.94 -10.59 -18.79
N TRP A 140 -0.68 -10.92 -17.51
CA TRP A 140 0.50 -10.47 -16.78
C TRP A 140 1.27 -11.60 -16.09
N ALA A 141 0.95 -12.85 -16.38
CA ALA A 141 1.64 -14.03 -15.83
C ALA A 141 3.14 -14.04 -16.16
N ALA A 142 3.50 -13.68 -17.39
CA ALA A 142 4.90 -13.62 -17.80
C ALA A 142 5.72 -12.57 -17.00
N ASP A 143 5.15 -11.38 -16.81
CA ASP A 143 5.76 -10.30 -16.01
C ASP A 143 5.84 -10.71 -14.52
N TRP A 144 4.82 -11.40 -14.00
CA TRP A 144 4.82 -11.97 -12.64
C TRP A 144 5.95 -12.99 -12.44
N HIS A 145 6.06 -14.01 -13.28
CA HIS A 145 7.11 -15.03 -13.13
C HIS A 145 8.52 -14.46 -13.30
N ALA A 146 8.71 -13.47 -14.18
CA ALA A 146 9.98 -12.77 -14.31
C ALA A 146 10.35 -12.02 -13.02
N CYS A 147 9.37 -11.37 -12.39
CA CYS A 147 9.53 -10.69 -11.11
C CYS A 147 9.91 -11.68 -10.00
N ILE A 148 9.24 -12.83 -9.90
CA ILE A 148 9.52 -13.85 -8.87
C ILE A 148 10.91 -14.47 -9.06
N ARG A 149 11.31 -14.85 -10.29
CA ARG A 149 12.68 -15.37 -10.54
C ARG A 149 13.77 -14.39 -10.12
N ARG A 150 13.54 -13.09 -10.34
CA ARG A 150 14.50 -12.07 -9.91
C ARG A 150 14.53 -11.91 -8.39
N ALA A 151 13.39 -12.02 -7.73
CA ALA A 151 13.33 -12.03 -6.27
C ALA A 151 14.04 -13.27 -5.68
N GLU A 152 13.92 -14.44 -6.31
CA GLU A 152 14.68 -15.64 -5.94
C GLU A 152 16.18 -15.42 -6.07
N ALA A 153 16.65 -14.86 -7.20
CA ALA A 153 18.07 -14.54 -7.39
C ALA A 153 18.59 -13.53 -6.35
N CYS A 154 17.78 -12.52 -6.00
CA CYS A 154 18.08 -11.57 -4.93
C CYS A 154 18.27 -12.27 -3.58
N LEU A 155 17.35 -13.18 -3.22
CA LEU A 155 17.43 -13.94 -1.96
C LEU A 155 18.62 -14.91 -1.94
N GLN A 156 18.95 -15.53 -3.07
CA GLN A 156 20.12 -16.40 -3.21
C GLN A 156 21.42 -15.62 -3.01
N ALA A 157 21.58 -14.47 -3.69
CA ALA A 157 22.74 -13.58 -3.52
C ALA A 157 22.89 -13.14 -2.05
N ALA A 158 21.80 -12.72 -1.42
CA ALA A 158 21.81 -12.32 -0.02
C ALA A 158 22.22 -13.48 0.92
N SER A 159 21.74 -14.70 0.66
CA SER A 159 22.11 -15.89 1.44
C SER A 159 23.57 -16.31 1.26
N ALA A 160 24.17 -15.98 0.11
CA ALA A 160 25.59 -16.19 -0.16
C ALA A 160 26.49 -15.09 0.43
N GLY A 161 25.90 -14.05 1.04
CA GLY A 161 26.63 -12.90 1.57
C GLY A 161 27.00 -11.84 0.52
N ASP A 162 26.54 -11.99 -0.73
CA ASP A 162 26.75 -11.02 -1.80
C ASP A 162 25.62 -9.95 -1.75
N ILE A 163 25.80 -8.99 -0.83
CA ILE A 163 24.81 -7.95 -0.56
C ILE A 163 24.68 -6.99 -1.75
N ASP A 164 25.78 -6.64 -2.42
CA ASP A 164 25.76 -5.74 -3.57
C ASP A 164 24.94 -6.34 -4.72
N ALA A 165 25.16 -7.62 -5.06
CA ALA A 165 24.36 -8.30 -6.08
C ALA A 165 22.89 -8.45 -5.65
N ALA A 166 22.62 -8.65 -4.36
CA ALA A 166 21.27 -8.73 -3.84
C ALA A 166 20.53 -7.38 -3.95
N GLU A 167 21.18 -6.25 -3.66
CA GLU A 167 20.62 -4.91 -3.82
C GLU A 167 20.31 -4.58 -5.29
N ASP A 168 21.23 -4.89 -6.20
CA ASP A 168 21.03 -4.71 -7.64
C ASP A 168 19.84 -5.53 -8.17
N ALA A 169 19.73 -6.79 -7.71
CA ALA A 169 18.60 -7.65 -8.02
C ALA A 169 17.29 -7.09 -7.44
N ALA A 170 17.28 -6.60 -6.20
CA ALA A 170 16.12 -5.99 -5.55
C ALA A 170 15.64 -4.73 -6.29
N ALA A 171 16.57 -3.88 -6.76
CA ALA A 171 16.25 -2.73 -7.59
C ALA A 171 15.60 -3.17 -8.92
N GLY A 172 16.04 -4.28 -9.50
CA GLY A 172 15.39 -4.88 -10.67
C GLY A 172 13.98 -5.37 -10.40
N VAL A 173 13.71 -5.99 -9.25
CA VAL A 173 12.35 -6.41 -8.85
C VAL A 173 11.43 -5.21 -8.76
N ASP A 174 11.87 -4.11 -8.16
CA ASP A 174 11.09 -2.87 -8.07
C ASP A 174 10.78 -2.29 -9.47
N ARG A 175 11.73 -2.37 -10.42
CA ARG A 175 11.50 -1.98 -11.82
C ARG A 175 10.44 -2.86 -12.48
N ASP A 176 10.51 -4.18 -12.27
CA ASP A 176 9.55 -5.14 -12.83
C ASP A 176 8.14 -4.91 -12.27
N ILE A 177 8.01 -4.69 -10.95
CA ILE A 177 6.73 -4.35 -10.30
C ILE A 177 6.14 -3.07 -10.88
N ARG A 178 6.94 -2.00 -11.01
CA ARG A 178 6.47 -0.71 -11.57
C ARG A 178 6.04 -0.87 -13.01
N ARG A 179 6.78 -1.63 -13.83
CA ARG A 179 6.44 -1.90 -15.23
C ARG A 179 5.12 -2.68 -15.34
N CYS A 180 4.95 -3.73 -14.55
CA CYS A 180 3.72 -4.52 -14.50
C CYS A 180 2.53 -3.65 -14.07
N HIS A 181 2.64 -2.90 -12.97
CA HIS A 181 1.57 -2.00 -12.53
C HIS A 181 1.25 -0.91 -13.56
N LYS A 182 2.24 -0.34 -14.26
CA LYS A 182 1.98 0.66 -15.31
C LYS A 182 1.19 0.09 -16.50
N ARG A 183 1.32 -1.21 -16.78
CA ARG A 183 0.66 -1.87 -17.91
C ARG A 183 -0.76 -2.36 -17.58
N TYR A 184 -0.99 -2.81 -16.34
CA TYR A 184 -2.19 -3.59 -16.00
C TYR A 184 -2.98 -3.08 -14.79
N LYS A 185 -2.62 -1.92 -14.22
CA LYS A 185 -3.35 -1.27 -13.12
C LYS A 185 -3.93 0.07 -13.58
#